data_AF-A0A023WTF1-F1
#
_entry.id   AF-A0A023WTF1-F1
#
_cell.length_a   1.000
_cell.length_b   1.000
_cell.length_c   1.000
_cell.angle_alpha   90.00
_cell.angle_beta   90.00
_cell.angle_gamma   90.00
#
_symmetry.space_group_name_H-M   'P 1'
#
loop_
_entity.id
_entity.type
_entity.pdbx_description
1 polymer ?
#
loop_
_entity_poly.entity_id
_entity_poly.type
_entity_poly.pdbx_seq_one_letter_code
_entity_poly.pdbx_strand_id
1 'polypeptide(L)'
;MAMKTISARGEMNAGMAIVVECGNHRLTMDQPKNAAGQDLGPTPLEAILAAVAGCFGTIGRFIAHQQKIELRGMRFELEADYDPAGLLGRDPDVRPGFQELRVKVEIDADLDQAGKQALLEQIEKRCPVADNLTHGTRLVSVLL
;
A
#
# COMPACT_ATOMS: atom_id res chain seq x y z
N MET A 1 9.16 24.69 0.94
CA MET A 1 8.35 23.74 0.14
C MET A 1 6.94 23.74 0.69
N ALA A 2 5.91 23.59 -0.14
CA ALA A 2 4.52 23.57 0.32
C ALA A 2 4.15 22.16 0.81
N MET A 3 3.71 22.06 2.07
CA MET A 3 3.10 20.83 2.59
C MET A 3 1.76 20.60 1.90
N LYS A 4 1.43 19.34 1.59
CA LYS A 4 0.13 18.95 1.07
C LYS A 4 -0.56 18.06 2.09
N THR A 5 -1.84 18.34 2.35
CA THR A 5 -2.69 17.51 3.20
C THR A 5 -3.61 16.68 2.32
N ILE A 6 -3.62 15.38 2.55
CA ILE A 6 -4.63 14.45 2.03
C ILE A 6 -5.59 14.09 3.15
N SER A 7 -6.86 13.87 2.83
CA SER A 7 -7.89 13.52 3.82
C SER A 7 -8.85 12.47 3.26
N ALA A 8 -9.44 11.71 4.17
CA ALA A 8 -10.49 10.74 3.91
C ALA A 8 -11.47 10.76 5.08
N ARG A 9 -12.69 10.29 4.86
CA ARG A 9 -13.72 10.14 5.90
C ARG A 9 -14.39 8.78 5.73
N GLY A 10 -14.80 8.14 6.80
CA GLY A 10 -15.43 6.83 6.69
C GLY A 10 -16.31 6.50 7.88
N GLU A 11 -17.14 5.49 7.68
CA GLU A 11 -18.08 4.97 8.66
C GLU A 11 -18.15 3.45 8.58
N MET A 12 -18.55 2.84 9.70
CA MET A 12 -18.87 1.43 9.75
C MET A 12 -20.18 1.18 9.02
N ASN A 13 -20.25 0.07 8.29
CA ASN A 13 -21.47 -0.45 7.71
C ASN A 13 -21.81 -1.82 8.37
N ALA A 14 -22.76 -2.57 7.81
CA ALA A 14 -23.16 -3.86 8.36
C ALA A 14 -22.00 -4.86 8.47
N GLY A 15 -21.91 -5.56 9.61
CA GLY A 15 -20.86 -6.56 9.86
C GLY A 15 -19.49 -5.91 10.04
N MET A 16 -18.50 -6.40 9.30
CA MET A 16 -17.11 -5.92 9.35
C MET A 16 -16.78 -4.93 8.23
N ALA A 17 -17.77 -4.51 7.44
CA ALA A 17 -17.55 -3.63 6.30
C ALA A 17 -17.34 -2.18 6.75
N ILE A 18 -16.32 -1.53 6.18
CA ILE A 18 -16.02 -0.11 6.37
C ILE A 18 -16.02 0.58 5.01
N VAL A 19 -16.71 1.70 4.93
CA VAL A 19 -16.81 2.51 3.71
C VAL A 19 -16.08 3.83 3.94
N VAL A 20 -15.13 4.14 3.06
CA VAL A 20 -14.28 5.32 3.15
C VAL A 20 -14.37 6.16 1.88
N GLU A 21 -14.68 7.44 2.02
CA GLU A 21 -14.62 8.46 0.99
C GLU A 21 -13.21 9.03 0.88
N CYS A 22 -12.61 8.91 -0.30
CA CYS A 22 -11.27 9.37 -0.64
C CYS A 22 -11.35 10.32 -1.85
N GLY A 23 -11.41 11.63 -1.60
CA GLY A 23 -11.68 12.61 -2.66
C GLY A 23 -13.07 12.38 -3.28
N ASN A 24 -13.13 12.12 -4.59
CA ASN A 24 -14.38 11.82 -5.32
C ASN A 24 -14.66 10.31 -5.46
N HIS A 25 -13.92 9.47 -4.73
CA HIS A 25 -14.02 8.02 -4.83
C HIS A 25 -14.45 7.41 -3.49
N ARG A 26 -14.97 6.19 -3.55
CA ARG A 26 -15.38 5.42 -2.38
C ARG A 26 -14.68 4.07 -2.40
N LEU A 27 -14.08 3.70 -1.27
CA LEU A 27 -13.45 2.40 -1.05
C LEU A 27 -14.29 1.64 -0.02
N THR A 28 -14.57 0.37 -0.30
CA THR A 28 -15.16 -0.56 0.66
C THR A 28 -14.09 -1.57 1.03
N MET A 29 -13.81 -1.67 2.32
CA MET A 29 -12.94 -2.69 2.89
C MET A 29 -13.77 -3.58 3.80
N ASP A 30 -13.49 -4.87 3.81
CA ASP A 30 -14.23 -5.84 4.61
C ASP A 30 -13.31 -7.00 5.02
N GLN A 31 -13.84 -7.96 5.76
CA GLN A 31 -13.18 -9.22 6.07
C GLN A 31 -13.74 -10.36 5.20
N PRO A 32 -12.96 -11.43 4.96
CA PRO A 32 -13.49 -12.63 4.34
C PRO A 32 -14.55 -13.29 5.24
N LYS A 33 -15.40 -14.13 4.64
CA LYS A 33 -16.52 -14.78 5.36
C LYS A 33 -16.07 -15.65 6.53
N ASN A 34 -14.91 -16.29 6.42
CA ASN A 34 -14.32 -17.09 7.50
C ASN A 34 -13.74 -16.25 8.65
N ALA A 35 -13.69 -14.92 8.49
CA ALA A 35 -13.29 -13.95 9.50
C ALA A 35 -14.43 -12.96 9.83
N ALA A 36 -15.68 -13.45 9.80
CA ALA A 36 -16.91 -12.73 10.16
C ALA A 36 -17.28 -11.51 9.28
N GLY A 37 -16.59 -11.31 8.16
CA GLY A 37 -17.00 -10.31 7.17
C GLY A 37 -17.96 -10.86 6.12
N GLN A 38 -18.28 -10.01 5.14
CA GLN A 38 -19.20 -10.33 4.05
C GLN A 38 -18.48 -10.48 2.70
N ASP A 39 -17.15 -10.32 2.66
CA ASP A 39 -16.33 -10.39 1.45
C ASP A 39 -16.75 -9.33 0.41
N LEU A 40 -17.09 -8.11 0.87
CA LEU A 40 -17.55 -7.00 0.02
C LEU A 40 -16.41 -6.19 -0.62
N GLY A 41 -15.18 -6.45 -0.22
CA GLY A 41 -13.99 -5.75 -0.68
C GLY A 41 -12.73 -6.31 -0.01
N PRO A 42 -11.53 -5.82 -0.39
CA PRO A 42 -10.29 -6.27 0.21
C PRO A 42 -10.27 -5.96 1.70
N THR A 43 -9.50 -6.74 2.45
CA THR A 43 -9.10 -6.37 3.81
C THR A 43 -8.28 -5.07 3.80
N PRO A 44 -8.23 -4.33 4.92
CA PRO A 44 -7.35 -3.16 5.01
C PRO A 44 -5.87 -3.47 4.73
N LEU A 45 -5.39 -4.67 5.07
CA LEU A 45 -4.03 -5.10 4.77
C LEU A 45 -3.82 -5.31 3.26
N GLU A 46 -4.75 -5.97 2.57
CA GLU A 46 -4.71 -6.12 1.11
C GLU A 46 -4.83 -4.77 0.39
N ALA A 47 -5.64 -3.84 0.94
CA ALA A 47 -5.74 -2.48 0.42
C ALA A 47 -4.41 -1.71 0.52
N ILE A 48 -3.60 -1.96 1.58
CA ILE A 48 -2.24 -1.43 1.67
C ILE A 48 -1.35 -2.01 0.56
N LEU A 49 -1.40 -3.31 0.30
CA LEU A 49 -0.63 -3.93 -0.80
C LEU A 49 -1.02 -3.33 -2.16
N ALA A 50 -2.32 -3.13 -2.39
CA ALA A 50 -2.81 -2.45 -3.59
C ALA A 50 -2.29 -1.01 -3.68
N ALA A 51 -2.23 -0.28 -2.56
CA ALA A 51 -1.67 1.07 -2.50
C ALA A 51 -0.16 1.09 -2.79
N VAL A 52 0.61 0.11 -2.33
CA VAL A 52 2.04 -0.04 -2.65
C VAL A 52 2.21 -0.25 -4.16
N ALA A 53 1.47 -1.19 -4.76
CA ALA A 53 1.53 -1.44 -6.21
C ALA A 53 1.18 -0.18 -7.03
N GLY A 54 0.11 0.52 -6.64
CA GLY A 54 -0.30 1.78 -7.27
C GLY A 54 0.75 2.88 -7.14
N CYS A 55 1.40 2.99 -5.98
CA CYS A 55 2.50 3.92 -5.76
C CYS A 55 3.71 3.58 -6.63
N PHE A 56 4.15 2.31 -6.67
CA PHE A 56 5.28 1.87 -7.47
C PHE A 56 5.07 2.17 -8.96
N GLY A 57 3.90 1.82 -9.50
CA GLY A 57 3.56 2.13 -10.90
C GLY A 57 3.52 3.64 -11.18
N THR A 58 2.98 4.43 -10.26
CA THR A 58 2.90 5.90 -10.40
C THR A 58 4.30 6.53 -10.40
N ILE A 59 5.15 6.15 -9.44
CA ILE A 59 6.52 6.64 -9.34
C ILE A 59 7.36 6.17 -10.53
N GLY A 60 7.18 4.92 -10.99
CA GLY A 60 7.84 4.40 -12.18
C GLY A 60 7.54 5.24 -13.42
N ARG A 61 6.28 5.62 -13.65
CA ARG A 61 5.91 6.55 -14.72
C ARG A 61 6.55 7.92 -14.56
N PHE A 62 6.60 8.48 -13.35
CA PHE A 62 7.26 9.76 -13.11
C PHE A 62 8.76 9.72 -13.42
N ILE A 63 9.48 8.71 -12.94
CA ILE A 63 10.92 8.56 -13.20
C ILE A 63 11.15 8.36 -14.70
N ALA A 64 10.40 7.46 -15.34
CA ALA A 64 10.53 7.19 -16.75
C ALA A 64 10.34 8.44 -17.61
N HIS A 65 9.31 9.25 -17.31
CA HIS A 65 9.09 10.54 -17.98
C HIS A 65 10.27 11.50 -17.76
N GLN A 66 10.75 11.64 -16.52
CA GLN A 66 11.86 12.55 -16.18
C GLN A 66 13.17 12.15 -16.87
N GLN A 67 13.42 10.86 -17.03
CA GLN A 67 14.65 10.31 -17.61
C GLN A 67 14.51 9.95 -19.09
N LYS A 68 13.34 10.18 -19.69
CA LYS A 68 13.02 9.82 -21.08
C LYS A 68 13.21 8.32 -21.37
N ILE A 69 12.88 7.47 -20.41
CA ILE A 69 12.85 6.01 -20.57
C ILE A 69 11.51 5.63 -21.19
N GLU A 70 11.53 4.82 -22.24
CA GLU A 70 10.31 4.21 -22.78
C GLU A 70 9.86 3.05 -21.88
N LEU A 71 9.03 3.37 -20.88
CA LEU A 71 8.40 2.39 -20.00
C LEU A 71 7.03 1.97 -20.56
N ARG A 72 6.96 0.76 -21.13
CA ARG A 72 5.74 0.20 -21.72
C ARG A 72 4.81 -0.39 -20.67
N GLY A 73 5.35 -1.01 -19.62
CA GLY A 73 4.54 -1.64 -18.59
C GLY A 73 5.30 -2.07 -17.34
N MET A 74 4.53 -2.29 -16.27
CA MET A 74 5.02 -2.92 -15.04
C MET A 74 3.97 -3.90 -14.53
N ARG A 75 4.41 -5.07 -14.04
CA ARG A 75 3.58 -6.05 -13.33
C ARG A 75 4.12 -6.23 -11.92
N PHE A 76 3.21 -6.42 -10.95
CA PHE A 76 3.56 -6.53 -9.54
C PHE A 76 2.96 -7.80 -8.93
N GLU A 77 3.73 -8.46 -8.07
CA GLU A 77 3.26 -9.50 -7.16
C GLU A 77 3.71 -9.11 -5.75
N LEU A 78 2.77 -8.97 -4.82
CA LEU A 78 3.03 -8.50 -3.47
C LEU A 78 2.48 -9.49 -2.45
N GLU A 79 3.25 -9.71 -1.41
CA GLU A 79 2.85 -10.50 -0.25
C GLU A 79 3.45 -9.86 0.99
N ALA A 80 2.74 -9.96 2.11
CA ALA A 80 3.24 -9.49 3.39
C ALA A 80 2.78 -10.41 4.52
N ASP A 81 3.68 -10.65 5.47
CA ASP A 81 3.40 -11.49 6.62
C ASP A 81 2.95 -10.62 7.79
N TYR A 82 1.98 -11.08 8.55
CA TYR A 82 1.61 -10.50 9.84
C TYR A 82 1.28 -11.61 10.82
N ASP A 83 1.47 -11.34 12.11
CA ASP A 83 1.08 -12.27 13.16
C ASP A 83 -0.28 -11.83 13.75
N PRO A 84 -1.35 -12.63 13.60
CA PRO A 84 -2.66 -12.33 14.17
C PRO A 84 -2.66 -12.15 15.69
N ALA A 85 -1.67 -12.69 16.43
CA ALA A 85 -1.59 -12.53 17.87
C ALA A 85 -1.51 -11.05 18.29
N GLY A 86 -0.76 -10.23 17.54
CA GLY A 86 -0.67 -8.79 17.79
C GLY A 86 -1.99 -8.07 17.49
N LEU A 87 -2.60 -8.32 16.32
CA LEU A 87 -3.89 -7.73 15.94
C LEU A 87 -5.02 -8.10 16.92
N LEU A 88 -5.02 -9.34 17.41
CA LEU A 88 -6.05 -9.85 18.32
C LEU A 88 -5.75 -9.53 19.79
N GLY A 89 -4.67 -8.81 20.09
CA GLY A 89 -4.27 -8.42 21.45
C GLY A 89 -3.93 -9.60 22.36
N ARG A 90 -3.48 -10.73 21.78
CA ARG A 90 -3.12 -11.96 22.52
C ARG A 90 -1.70 -11.93 23.07
N ASP A 91 -0.82 -11.19 22.40
CA ASP A 91 0.58 -11.02 22.79
C ASP A 91 1.00 -9.55 22.59
N PRO A 92 1.37 -8.82 23.66
CA PRO A 92 1.77 -7.41 23.56
C PRO A 92 3.18 -7.21 22.97
N ASP A 93 4.02 -8.24 22.93
CA ASP A 93 5.36 -8.16 22.37
C ASP A 93 5.36 -8.38 20.84
N VAL A 94 4.24 -8.87 20.30
CA VAL A 94 4.04 -9.08 18.86
C VAL A 94 3.55 -7.79 18.19
N ARG A 95 4.34 -7.28 17.26
CA ARG A 95 3.95 -6.14 16.41
C ARG A 95 2.73 -6.51 15.54
N PRO A 96 1.62 -5.74 15.55
CA PRO A 96 0.42 -6.08 14.78
C PRO A 96 0.52 -5.90 13.25
N GLY A 97 1.43 -5.03 12.77
CA GLY A 97 1.59 -4.74 11.34
C GLY A 97 2.44 -5.77 10.59
N PHE A 98 2.76 -5.49 9.32
CA PHE A 98 3.57 -6.39 8.48
C PHE A 98 4.99 -6.62 9.02
N GLN A 99 5.38 -7.88 9.22
CA GLN A 99 6.74 -8.27 9.61
C GLN A 99 7.71 -8.20 8.43
N GLU A 100 7.25 -8.61 7.26
CA GLU A 100 8.00 -8.52 6.01
C GLU A 100 7.03 -8.21 4.86
N LEU A 101 7.44 -7.34 3.95
CA LEU A 101 6.73 -7.01 2.70
C LEU A 101 7.66 -7.38 1.54
N ARG A 102 7.21 -8.27 0.67
CA ARG A 102 7.96 -8.70 -0.52
C ARG A 102 7.24 -8.19 -1.76
N VAL A 103 7.99 -7.51 -2.62
CA VAL A 103 7.47 -6.92 -3.87
C VAL A 103 8.29 -7.46 -5.03
N LYS A 104 7.67 -8.26 -5.90
CA LYS A 104 8.25 -8.69 -7.18
C LYS A 104 7.72 -7.80 -8.28
N VAL A 105 8.61 -7.32 -9.14
CA VAL A 105 8.28 -6.39 -10.22
C VAL A 105 8.86 -6.87 -11.53
N GLU A 106 8.02 -7.01 -12.54
CA GLU A 106 8.47 -7.12 -13.94
C GLU A 106 8.39 -5.74 -14.59
N ILE A 107 9.45 -5.32 -15.28
CA ILE A 107 9.54 -4.02 -15.96
C ILE A 107 9.73 -4.25 -17.46
N ASP A 108 8.79 -3.76 -18.26
CA ASP A 108 8.90 -3.71 -19.72
C ASP A 108 9.35 -2.32 -20.16
N ALA A 109 10.66 -2.21 -20.45
CA ALA A 109 11.33 -1.01 -20.93
C ALA A 109 12.56 -1.37 -21.75
N ASP A 110 13.05 -0.44 -22.58
CA ASP A 110 14.32 -0.57 -23.32
C ASP A 110 15.53 -0.31 -22.40
N LEU A 111 15.69 -1.21 -21.42
CA LEU A 111 16.75 -1.21 -20.43
C LEU A 111 17.26 -2.64 -20.29
N ASP A 112 18.56 -2.79 -20.05
CA ASP A 112 19.11 -4.06 -19.61
C ASP A 112 18.70 -4.37 -18.16
N GLN A 113 19.07 -5.55 -17.66
CA GLN A 113 18.69 -5.97 -16.32
C GLN A 113 19.20 -5.02 -15.23
N ALA A 114 20.42 -4.48 -15.40
CA ALA A 114 21.01 -3.53 -14.46
C ALA A 114 20.24 -2.20 -14.45
N GLY A 115 19.86 -1.69 -15.62
CA GLY A 115 19.04 -0.48 -15.76
C GLY A 115 17.64 -0.65 -15.16
N LYS A 116 17.00 -1.81 -15.37
CA LYS A 116 15.71 -2.13 -14.74
C LYS A 116 15.81 -2.19 -13.22
N GLN A 117 16.88 -2.81 -12.71
CA GLN A 117 17.13 -2.88 -11.27
C GLN A 117 17.37 -1.48 -10.67
N ALA A 118 18.19 -0.65 -11.32
CA ALA A 118 18.42 0.73 -10.90
C ALA A 118 17.13 1.58 -10.94
N LEU A 119 16.26 1.38 -11.93
CA LEU A 119 14.95 2.03 -11.98
C LEU A 119 14.07 1.59 -10.80
N LEU A 120 14.03 0.28 -10.48
CA LEU A 120 13.26 -0.25 -9.36
C LEU A 120 13.72 0.35 -8.02
N GLU A 121 15.02 0.43 -7.78
CA GLU A 121 15.59 1.03 -6.56
C GLU A 121 15.23 2.52 -6.43
N GLN A 122 15.21 3.26 -7.55
CA GLN A 122 14.75 4.65 -7.55
C GLN A 122 13.25 4.76 -7.26
N ILE A 123 12.45 3.81 -7.74
CA ILE A 123 11.01 3.75 -7.45
C ILE A 123 10.78 3.53 -5.97
N GLU A 124 11.43 2.52 -5.39
CA GLU A 124 11.35 2.19 -3.97
C GLU A 124 11.71 3.41 -3.11
N LYS A 125 12.87 4.03 -3.38
CA LYS A 125 13.35 5.21 -2.64
C LYS A 125 12.41 6.42 -2.72
N ARG A 126 11.63 6.53 -3.80
CA ARG A 126 10.74 7.69 -4.04
C ARG A 126 9.27 7.40 -3.73
N CYS A 127 8.91 6.16 -3.39
CA CYS A 127 7.52 5.80 -3.12
C CYS A 127 7.11 6.21 -1.70
N PRO A 128 6.22 7.20 -1.52
CA PRO A 128 5.77 7.61 -0.19
C PRO A 128 4.98 6.52 0.55
N VAL A 129 4.34 5.59 -0.16
CA VAL A 129 3.61 4.49 0.49
C VAL A 129 4.58 3.47 1.09
N ALA A 130 5.65 3.11 0.38
CA ALA A 130 6.70 2.27 0.95
C ALA A 130 7.40 2.96 2.12
N ASP A 131 7.70 4.25 2.00
CA ASP A 131 8.29 5.05 3.07
C ASP A 131 7.46 5.01 4.37
N ASN A 132 6.14 5.19 4.27
CA ASN A 132 5.22 5.10 5.42
C ASN A 132 5.20 3.72 6.11
N LEU A 133 5.59 2.65 5.40
CA LEU A 133 5.58 1.28 5.91
C LEU A 133 6.92 0.87 6.52
N THR A 134 8.02 1.40 5.97
CA THR A 134 9.39 1.09 6.41
C THR A 134 9.94 2.07 7.43
N HIS A 135 9.29 3.23 7.60
CA HIS A 135 9.65 4.24 8.59
C HIS A 135 8.49 4.55 9.54
N GLY A 136 8.83 4.97 10.77
CA GLY A 136 7.85 5.35 11.77
C GLY A 136 7.17 6.68 11.45
N THR A 137 5.94 6.66 10.94
CA THR A 137 5.09 7.84 10.87
C THR A 137 4.48 8.14 12.25
N ARG A 138 4.56 9.38 12.72
CA ARG A 138 3.94 9.79 13.98
C ARG A 138 2.41 9.70 13.89
N LEU A 139 1.82 8.84 14.71
CA LEU A 139 0.37 8.74 14.88
C LEU A 139 -0.12 9.72 15.96
N VAL A 140 -1.15 10.49 15.65
CA VAL A 140 -1.88 11.35 16.60
C VAL A 140 -3.37 11.08 16.42
N SER A 141 -4.04 10.61 17.46
CA SER A 141 -5.48 10.32 17.47
C SER A 141 -6.19 11.14 18.54
N VAL A 142 -7.37 11.66 18.21
CA VAL A 142 -8.27 12.37 19.13
C VAL A 142 -9.70 11.89 18.93
N LEU A 143 -10.53 11.96 19.97
CA LEU A 143 -11.98 11.76 19.83
C LEU A 143 -12.60 13.00 19.18
N LEU A 144 -13.60 12.80 18.31
CA LEU A 144 -14.37 13.87 17.69
C LEU A 144 -15.28 14.58 18.70
#